data_AF-A0A177PJV3-F1
#
_entry.id   AF-A0A177PJV3-F1
#
_cell.length_a   1.000
_cell.length_b   1.000
_cell.length_c   1.000
_cell.angle_alpha   90.00
_cell.angle_beta   90.00
_cell.angle_gamma   90.00
#
_symmetry.space_group_name_H-M   'P 1'
#
loop_
_entity.id
_entity.type
_entity.pdbx_description
1 polymer ?
#
loop_
_entity_poly.entity_id
_entity_poly.type
_entity_poly.pdbx_seq_one_letter_code
_entity_poly.pdbx_strand_id
1 'polypeptide(L)'
;MIEAEFNGTSPHPETMKRNLEDLGCRGILSDYPTKEKMPVGSDPIPENIRCGEPAQKAKPQKKPRHFLPLPDGFVTELMQFTLWFHGNLAEQLIECWIQLKHATEKARERGISTSDPRIVEKRHSIIEAMDWRDVDGNPLQSLPWPIRLREGLASVSSTSWPPREASAINQMISILQALNFCIVALCTGARMGEVLSATDASIDSAGEGRYGGRTFKLYDEVEGKERDWPLHPAAEKALLFQKQIASVLRPPHANHLWVTTKGSDKTPAGSLMLDFSGAIVSAVDQLGMTELAGGARAHAHRWRHTVGRLVALAIVEAPAVLMDLFGHRDPEMTLTYMLSKPDFAKEVMEVAEEVSYALAGEAISDVENGVAGGSAAATLAKGLEAFRMQRGIERFDVETLREAIEILTFGGRSWQMIRPGVLCTKQLGEFGPCTKGRGEPDPGACRTSCDHRLEMARARDHCEQSIDVLLRELAAAEAEGAEMVAASIEGQILANLKRWDDVRERILARNDVARRIWNSRHDAMEAPPCTARSADAEATKASPPQGEKPPEKKRITPAPRSKRPKGKSSATSKKTMACTHSRKESSP
;
A
#
# COMPACT_ATOMS: atom_id res chain seq x y z
N MET A 1 -27.51 -9.18 36.00
CA MET A 1 -26.16 -9.48 36.50
C MET A 1 -25.29 -9.62 35.26
N ILE A 2 -24.33 -8.71 35.15
CA ILE A 2 -23.30 -8.52 34.11
C ILE A 2 -23.76 -7.80 32.82
N GLU A 3 -23.47 -6.50 32.87
CA GLU A 3 -23.42 -5.47 31.82
C GLU A 3 -22.15 -5.61 30.97
N ALA A 4 -22.19 -5.09 29.73
CA ALA A 4 -21.10 -4.42 29.01
C ALA A 4 -21.70 -3.80 27.72
N GLU A 5 -22.16 -2.55 27.78
CA GLU A 5 -21.42 -1.33 27.38
C GLU A 5 -21.27 -1.14 25.85
N PHE A 6 -22.36 -0.65 25.26
CA PHE A 6 -22.35 0.11 24.01
C PHE A 6 -21.91 1.56 24.31
N ASN A 7 -20.73 1.96 23.83
CA ASN A 7 -20.32 3.35 23.75
C ASN A 7 -20.05 3.72 22.28
N GLY A 8 -20.75 4.71 21.74
CA GLY A 8 -20.48 5.20 20.39
C GLY A 8 -21.53 6.11 19.72
N THR A 9 -22.19 7.00 20.47
CA THR A 9 -22.92 8.20 19.99
C THR A 9 -23.90 8.05 18.83
N SER A 10 -25.17 7.74 19.17
CA SER A 10 -26.31 8.17 18.35
C SER A 10 -26.32 9.70 18.23
N PRO A 11 -26.56 10.30 17.05
CA PRO A 11 -26.66 11.75 16.94
C PRO A 11 -27.74 12.26 17.88
N HIS A 12 -27.40 13.31 18.65
CA HIS A 12 -28.32 13.96 19.58
C HIS A 12 -29.66 14.25 18.86
N PRO A 13 -30.83 13.94 19.43
CA PRO A 13 -32.12 14.10 18.76
C PRO A 13 -32.34 15.52 18.19
N GLU A 14 -31.75 16.52 18.84
CA GLU A 14 -31.75 17.90 18.37
C GLU A 14 -30.95 18.13 17.08
N THR A 15 -29.82 17.44 16.90
CA THR A 15 -29.00 17.53 15.68
C THR A 15 -29.71 16.87 14.51
N MET A 16 -30.39 15.74 14.75
CA MET A 16 -31.20 15.07 13.74
C MET A 16 -32.41 15.92 13.33
N LYS A 17 -33.08 16.54 14.31
CA LYS A 17 -34.17 17.49 14.07
C LYS A 17 -33.70 18.71 13.26
N ARG A 18 -32.54 19.30 13.60
CA ARG A 18 -31.97 20.45 12.86
C ARG A 18 -31.62 20.11 11.41
N ASN A 19 -31.10 18.91 11.18
CA ASN A 19 -30.76 18.46 9.83
C ASN A 19 -32.03 18.19 9.00
N LEU A 20 -33.08 17.61 9.61
CA LEU A 20 -34.38 17.44 8.95
C LEU A 20 -35.06 18.79 8.68
N GLU A 21 -34.92 19.77 9.58
CA GLU A 21 -35.35 21.15 9.38
C GLU A 21 -34.60 21.82 8.21
N ASP A 22 -33.27 21.70 8.12
CA ASP A 22 -32.47 22.24 7.00
C ASP A 22 -32.88 21.62 5.66
N LEU A 23 -32.98 20.29 5.61
CA LEU A 23 -33.38 19.56 4.40
C LEU A 23 -34.82 19.89 3.98
N GLY A 24 -35.70 20.09 4.96
CA GLY A 24 -37.06 20.56 4.77
C GLY A 24 -37.13 21.98 4.21
N CYS A 25 -36.41 22.93 4.82
CA CYS A 25 -36.32 24.32 4.36
C CYS A 25 -35.70 24.46 2.96
N ARG A 26 -34.85 23.52 2.56
CA ARG A 26 -34.24 23.46 1.22
C ARG A 26 -35.10 22.76 0.17
N GLY A 27 -36.30 22.29 0.54
CA GLY A 27 -37.24 21.63 -0.37
C GLY A 27 -36.79 20.23 -0.82
N ILE A 28 -35.84 19.62 -0.12
CA ILE A 28 -35.31 18.28 -0.45
C ILE A 28 -36.24 17.19 0.10
N LEU A 29 -36.94 17.47 1.20
CA LEU A 29 -37.99 16.60 1.75
C LEU A 29 -39.35 17.06 1.25
N SER A 30 -39.95 16.29 0.34
CA SER A 30 -41.20 16.62 -0.35
C SER A 30 -42.43 16.71 0.57
N ASP A 31 -42.36 16.10 1.75
CA ASP A 31 -43.42 15.99 2.75
C ASP A 31 -43.17 16.86 4.00
N TYR A 32 -42.15 17.72 3.98
CA TYR A 32 -41.81 18.57 5.11
C TYR A 32 -42.87 19.67 5.35
N PRO A 33 -43.49 19.76 6.54
CA PRO A 33 -44.56 20.71 6.81
C PRO A 33 -44.00 22.13 6.87
N THR A 34 -44.31 22.94 5.85
CA THR A 34 -43.93 24.36 5.77
C THR A 34 -44.67 25.14 6.85
N LYS A 35 -44.04 25.32 8.02
CA LYS A 35 -44.66 25.99 9.17
C LYS A 35 -44.60 27.52 9.14
N GLU A 36 -43.87 28.13 8.23
CA GLU A 36 -43.82 29.59 8.12
C GLU A 36 -43.93 30.03 6.67
N LYS A 37 -44.86 30.99 6.43
CA LYS A 37 -44.98 31.68 5.15
C LYS A 37 -43.68 32.44 4.90
N MET A 38 -42.80 31.86 4.07
CA MET A 38 -41.61 32.58 3.61
C MET A 38 -42.02 33.91 2.98
N PRO A 39 -41.26 34.99 3.21
CA PRO A 39 -41.53 36.28 2.61
C PRO A 39 -41.47 36.13 1.08
N VAL A 40 -42.59 36.49 0.44
CA VAL A 40 -42.76 36.55 -1.01
C VAL A 40 -41.67 37.48 -1.56
N GLY A 41 -40.63 36.91 -2.18
CA GLY A 41 -39.53 37.73 -2.70
C GLY A 41 -38.30 37.01 -3.24
N SER A 42 -38.19 35.68 -3.14
CA SER A 42 -37.19 34.94 -3.92
C SER A 42 -37.89 33.85 -4.70
N ASP A 43 -38.09 34.08 -6.00
CA ASP A 43 -38.53 33.05 -6.92
C ASP A 43 -37.64 31.81 -6.72
N PRO A 44 -38.23 30.61 -6.59
CA PRO A 44 -37.44 29.38 -6.58
C PRO A 44 -36.61 29.35 -7.86
N ILE A 45 -35.29 29.19 -7.73
CA ILE A 45 -34.39 29.04 -8.88
C ILE A 45 -34.95 27.87 -9.70
N PRO A 46 -35.46 28.09 -10.92
CA PRO A 46 -36.00 27.00 -11.72
C PRO A 46 -34.85 26.05 -11.99
N GLU A 47 -34.95 24.83 -11.48
CA GLU A 47 -34.03 23.78 -11.89
C GLU A 47 -34.27 23.57 -13.40
N ASN A 48 -33.29 23.97 -14.21
CA ASN A 48 -33.42 23.86 -15.67
C ASN A 48 -33.63 22.39 -16.03
N ILE A 49 -34.85 22.05 -16.44
CA ILE A 49 -35.22 20.72 -16.92
C ILE A 49 -34.44 20.48 -18.22
N ARG A 50 -33.29 19.80 -18.13
CA ARG A 50 -32.41 19.47 -19.27
C ARG A 50 -32.89 18.28 -20.10
N CYS A 51 -34.20 18.05 -20.12
CA CYS A 51 -34.78 16.94 -20.86
C CYS A 51 -34.79 17.32 -22.36
N GLY A 52 -33.94 16.68 -23.16
CA GLY A 52 -33.78 16.97 -24.59
C GLY A 52 -32.54 17.80 -24.96
N GLU A 53 -31.77 18.28 -23.98
CA GLU A 53 -30.47 18.88 -24.25
C GLU A 53 -29.42 17.80 -24.57
N PRO A 54 -28.52 18.01 -25.55
CA PRO A 54 -27.43 17.09 -25.80
C PRO A 54 -26.56 16.98 -24.54
N ALA A 55 -26.28 15.74 -24.12
CA ALA A 55 -25.50 15.46 -22.91
C ALA A 55 -24.26 16.38 -22.85
N GLN A 56 -24.14 17.14 -21.76
CA GLN A 56 -22.96 17.97 -21.54
C GLN A 56 -21.74 17.06 -21.64
N LYS A 57 -20.89 17.28 -22.65
CA LYS A 57 -19.65 16.54 -22.81
C LYS A 57 -18.91 16.64 -21.49
N ALA A 58 -18.72 15.50 -20.83
CA ALA A 58 -17.97 15.41 -19.60
C ALA A 58 -16.70 16.24 -19.77
N LYS A 59 -16.44 17.17 -18.83
CA LYS A 59 -15.20 17.94 -18.84
C LYS A 59 -14.08 16.92 -19.04
N PRO A 60 -13.18 17.11 -20.03
CA PRO A 60 -12.13 16.14 -20.30
C PRO A 60 -11.44 15.86 -18.98
N GLN A 61 -11.48 14.59 -18.54
CA GLN A 61 -10.78 14.18 -17.33
C GLN A 61 -9.34 14.65 -17.50
N LYS A 62 -8.88 15.55 -16.62
CA LYS A 62 -7.48 15.99 -16.64
C LYS A 62 -6.65 14.71 -16.61
N LYS A 63 -5.80 14.52 -17.63
CA LYS A 63 -4.90 13.37 -17.69
C LYS A 63 -4.26 13.19 -16.31
N PRO A 64 -4.27 11.97 -15.74
CA PRO A 64 -3.72 11.74 -14.42
C PRO A 64 -2.29 12.29 -14.39
N ARG A 65 -1.99 13.15 -13.42
CA ARG A 65 -0.61 13.60 -13.19
C ARG A 65 0.17 12.38 -12.72
N HIS A 66 1.09 11.89 -13.54
CA HIS A 66 2.04 10.88 -13.12
C HIS A 66 3.03 11.50 -12.14
N PHE A 67 2.95 11.10 -10.87
CA PHE A 67 3.94 11.48 -9.88
C PHE A 67 5.15 10.55 -10.03
N LEU A 68 6.33 11.14 -10.19
CA LEU A 68 7.58 10.39 -10.19
C LEU A 68 8.11 10.24 -8.76
N PRO A 69 8.83 9.16 -8.45
CA PRO A 69 9.49 9.01 -7.17
C PRO A 69 10.50 10.14 -6.92
N LEU A 70 10.87 10.35 -5.66
CA LEU A 70 11.88 11.32 -5.26
C LEU A 70 13.28 10.83 -5.66
N PRO A 71 14.20 11.74 -6.05
CA PRO A 71 15.59 11.37 -6.32
C PRO A 71 16.29 10.82 -5.06
N ASP A 72 17.21 9.86 -5.22
CA ASP A 72 17.93 9.25 -4.09
C ASP A 72 18.74 10.26 -3.29
N GLY A 73 19.42 11.20 -3.97
CA GLY A 73 20.17 12.27 -3.31
C GLY A 73 19.28 13.12 -2.40
N PHE A 74 18.07 13.48 -2.85
CA PHE A 74 17.12 14.22 -2.01
C PHE A 74 16.65 13.42 -0.81
N VAL A 75 16.28 12.15 -1.01
CA VAL A 75 15.79 11.29 0.07
C VAL A 75 16.88 11.10 1.11
N THR A 76 18.12 10.85 0.67
CA THR A 76 19.28 10.63 1.53
C THR A 76 19.57 11.87 2.37
N GLU A 77 19.72 13.04 1.74
CA GLU A 77 20.01 14.30 2.44
C GLU A 77 18.91 14.67 3.44
N LEU A 78 17.65 14.56 3.03
CA LEU A 78 16.52 14.89 3.90
C LEU A 78 16.42 13.92 5.08
N MET A 79 16.66 12.62 4.88
CA MET A 79 16.62 11.64 5.96
C MET A 79 17.82 11.77 6.90
N GLN A 80 19.02 12.06 6.39
CA GLN A 80 20.19 12.37 7.22
C GLN A 80 19.92 13.59 8.11
N PHE A 81 19.39 14.66 7.52
CA PHE A 81 18.96 15.84 8.29
C PHE A 81 17.91 15.46 9.34
N THR A 82 16.88 14.72 8.95
CA THR A 82 15.78 14.30 9.84
C THR A 82 16.30 13.52 11.05
N LEU A 83 17.15 12.52 10.81
CA LEU A 83 17.71 11.68 11.88
C LEU A 83 18.61 12.47 12.80
N TRP A 84 19.49 13.33 12.25
CA TRP A 84 20.32 14.21 13.04
C TRP A 84 19.45 15.17 13.89
N PHE A 85 18.43 15.77 13.29
CA PHE A 85 17.52 16.70 13.95
C PHE A 85 16.75 16.04 15.09
N HIS A 86 16.24 14.82 14.88
CA HIS A 86 15.56 14.02 15.90
C HIS A 86 16.49 13.58 17.04
N GLY A 87 17.77 13.37 16.74
CA GLY A 87 18.78 12.97 17.73
C GLY A 87 19.26 14.13 18.58
N ASN A 88 19.44 15.31 17.99
CA ASN A 88 20.16 16.41 18.62
C ASN A 88 19.26 17.58 19.05
N LEU A 89 18.13 17.82 18.37
CA LEU A 89 17.43 19.12 18.53
C LEU A 89 15.93 19.03 18.83
N ALA A 90 15.23 18.01 18.34
CA ALA A 90 13.77 17.96 18.38
C ALA A 90 13.18 18.11 19.80
N GLU A 91 13.73 17.41 20.79
CA GLU A 91 13.24 17.44 22.17
C GLU A 91 13.40 18.81 22.83
N GLN A 92 14.62 19.35 22.81
CA GLN A 92 14.92 20.68 23.36
C GLN A 92 14.16 21.80 22.63
N LEU A 93 13.95 21.64 21.31
CA LEU A 93 13.14 22.57 20.53
C LEU A 93 11.66 22.55 20.96
N ILE A 94 11.09 21.36 21.16
CA ILE A 94 9.71 21.20 21.63
C ILE A 94 9.57 21.80 23.03
N GLU A 95 10.51 21.52 23.94
CA GLU A 95 10.51 22.06 25.29
C GLU A 95 10.54 23.60 25.28
N CYS A 96 11.51 24.19 24.56
CA CYS A 96 11.61 25.64 24.41
C CYS A 96 10.30 26.23 23.85
N TRP A 97 9.75 25.59 22.82
CA TRP A 97 8.50 26.03 22.21
C TRP A 97 7.30 25.97 23.17
N ILE A 98 7.20 24.93 24.00
CA ILE A 98 6.17 24.83 25.04
C ILE A 98 6.28 26.00 26.03
N GLN A 99 7.50 26.31 26.49
CA GLN A 99 7.72 27.44 27.39
C GLN A 99 7.33 28.77 26.74
N LEU A 100 7.64 28.97 25.45
CA LEU A 100 7.23 30.15 24.69
C LEU A 100 5.70 30.25 24.56
N LYS A 101 5.00 29.12 24.35
CA LYS A 101 3.53 29.08 24.29
C LYS A 101 2.91 29.42 25.64
N HIS A 102 3.41 28.86 26.73
CA HIS A 102 2.96 29.20 28.09
C HIS A 102 3.17 30.68 28.42
N ALA A 103 4.31 31.26 28.04
CA ALA A 103 4.56 32.69 28.25
C ALA A 103 3.57 33.57 27.45
N THR A 104 3.23 33.14 26.22
CA THR A 104 2.27 33.83 25.35
C THR A 104 0.84 33.73 25.91
N GLU A 105 0.45 32.55 26.42
CA GLU A 105 -0.87 32.33 27.00
C GLU A 105 -1.06 33.17 28.28
N LYS A 106 -0.08 33.15 29.18
CA LYS A 106 -0.09 34.01 30.39
C LYS A 106 -0.17 35.50 30.08
N ALA A 107 0.44 35.94 28.97
CA ALA A 107 0.30 37.32 28.52
C ALA A 107 -1.13 37.61 28.04
N ARG A 108 -1.72 36.69 27.27
CA ARG A 108 -3.09 36.78 26.78
C ARG A 108 -4.12 36.83 27.91
N GLU A 109 -3.98 35.99 28.93
CA GLU A 109 -4.82 36.00 30.13
C GLU A 109 -4.80 37.36 30.86
N ARG A 110 -3.68 38.09 30.76
CA ARG A 110 -3.52 39.44 31.33
C ARG A 110 -3.91 40.56 30.36
N GLY A 111 -4.43 40.23 29.18
CA GLY A 111 -4.76 41.20 28.13
C GLY A 111 -3.55 41.89 27.50
N ILE A 112 -2.34 41.34 27.67
CA ILE A 112 -1.10 41.88 27.12
C ILE A 112 -0.88 41.35 25.71
N SER A 113 -0.62 42.25 24.76
CA SER A 113 -0.32 41.88 23.38
C SER A 113 0.96 41.06 23.29
N THR A 114 0.99 40.09 22.37
CA THR A 114 2.17 39.27 22.07
C THR A 114 3.34 40.09 21.48
N SER A 115 3.07 41.32 21.05
CA SER A 115 4.05 42.26 20.54
C SER A 115 4.55 43.25 21.61
N ASP A 116 4.06 43.15 22.86
CA ASP A 116 4.56 43.97 23.98
C ASP A 116 6.05 43.70 24.20
N PRO A 117 6.91 44.75 24.30
CA PRO A 117 8.35 44.59 24.50
C PRO A 117 8.73 43.69 25.67
N ARG A 118 7.95 43.68 26.76
CA ARG A 118 8.20 42.84 27.93
C ARG A 118 8.01 41.36 27.63
N ILE A 119 7.05 41.03 26.75
CA ILE A 119 6.79 39.66 26.31
C ILE A 119 7.82 39.24 25.25
N VAL A 120 8.25 40.15 24.38
CA VAL A 120 9.37 39.92 23.46
C VAL A 120 10.65 39.59 24.23
N GLU A 121 11.02 40.42 25.20
CA GLU A 121 12.19 40.22 26.06
C GLU A 121 12.08 38.91 26.85
N LYS A 122 10.89 38.62 27.42
CA LYS A 122 10.68 37.37 28.14
C LYS A 122 10.89 36.15 27.25
N ARG A 123 10.42 36.18 25.99
CA ARG A 123 10.64 35.09 25.02
C ARG A 123 12.11 34.97 24.63
N HIS A 124 12.83 36.08 24.48
CA HIS A 124 14.27 36.06 24.24
C HIS A 124 15.01 35.36 25.39
N SER A 125 14.71 35.76 26.64
CA SER A 125 15.32 35.16 27.82
C SER A 125 15.04 33.66 27.97
N ILE A 126 13.88 33.18 27.49
CA ILE A 126 13.56 31.74 27.49
C ILE A 126 14.50 31.00 26.52
N ILE A 127 14.71 31.55 25.33
CA ILE A 127 15.56 30.92 24.31
C ILE A 127 17.04 30.92 24.75
N GLU A 128 17.51 32.03 25.34
CA GLU A 128 18.88 32.16 25.84
C GLU A 128 19.17 31.27 27.06
N ALA A 129 18.18 31.03 27.90
CA ALA A 129 18.33 30.20 29.09
C ALA A 129 18.33 28.69 28.82
N MET A 130 17.92 28.26 27.62
CA MET A 130 17.93 26.85 27.25
C MET A 130 19.37 26.36 27.03
N ASP A 131 19.71 25.23 27.65
CA ASP A 131 21.03 24.59 27.51
C ASP A 131 21.07 23.71 26.26
N TRP A 132 21.26 24.35 25.11
CA TRP A 132 21.27 23.68 23.81
C TRP A 132 22.48 22.74 23.68
N ARG A 133 22.24 21.42 23.66
CA ARG A 133 23.28 20.39 23.53
C ARG A 133 23.02 19.43 22.39
N ASP A 134 24.08 18.88 21.81
CA ASP A 134 23.97 17.73 20.91
C ASP A 134 23.78 16.42 21.69
N VAL A 135 23.65 15.30 20.98
CA VAL A 135 23.49 13.96 21.57
C VAL A 135 24.70 13.51 22.40
N ASP A 136 25.88 14.08 22.14
CA ASP A 136 27.13 13.81 22.85
C ASP A 136 27.31 14.74 24.07
N GLY A 137 26.36 15.67 24.29
CA GLY A 137 26.35 16.63 25.40
C GLY A 137 27.16 17.91 25.14
N ASN A 138 27.67 18.13 23.93
CA ASN A 138 28.41 19.34 23.59
C ASN A 138 27.46 20.52 23.34
N PRO A 139 27.83 21.75 23.75
CA PRO A 139 27.02 22.94 23.47
C PRO A 139 26.84 23.19 21.96
N LEU A 140 25.59 23.35 21.53
CA LEU A 140 25.23 23.57 20.13
C LEU A 140 25.17 25.07 19.82
N GLN A 141 26.22 25.59 19.19
CA GLN A 141 26.31 27.00 18.75
C GLN A 141 26.05 27.19 17.25
N SER A 142 26.09 26.10 16.48
CA SER A 142 25.83 26.12 15.05
C SER A 142 25.19 24.82 14.58
N LEU A 143 24.40 24.92 13.53
CA LEU A 143 23.82 23.80 12.82
C LEU A 143 24.80 23.29 11.74
N PRO A 144 24.82 21.97 11.46
CA PRO A 144 25.67 21.41 10.39
C PRO A 144 25.26 21.89 8.99
N TRP A 145 24.01 22.34 8.84
CA TRP A 145 23.46 22.85 7.57
C TRP A 145 22.84 24.23 7.75
N PRO A 146 22.91 25.08 6.71
CA PRO A 146 22.21 26.35 6.72
C PRO A 146 20.70 26.14 6.63
N ILE A 147 19.94 26.87 7.44
CA ILE A 147 18.48 26.90 7.39
C ILE A 147 18.03 28.33 7.13
N ARG A 148 17.05 28.52 6.25
CA ARG A 148 16.41 29.82 6.03
C ARG A 148 15.42 30.08 7.15
N LEU A 149 15.82 30.89 8.11
CA LEU A 149 15.01 31.31 9.25
C LEU A 149 14.46 32.70 9.00
N ARG A 150 13.36 33.03 9.67
CA ARG A 150 12.81 34.39 9.67
C ARG A 150 13.56 35.23 10.71
N GLU A 151 14.10 36.35 10.26
CA GLU A 151 14.69 37.40 11.08
C GLU A 151 13.96 38.71 10.75
N GLY A 152 13.07 39.13 11.64
CA GLY A 152 12.12 40.22 11.41
C GLY A 152 11.20 39.99 10.20
N LEU A 153 11.37 40.83 9.17
CA LEU A 153 10.61 40.76 7.91
C LEU A 153 11.32 39.95 6.81
N ALA A 154 12.62 39.67 6.96
CA ALA A 154 13.40 38.95 5.98
C ALA A 154 13.52 37.47 6.34
N SER A 155 13.79 36.64 5.34
CA SER A 155 14.25 35.26 5.55
C SER A 155 15.75 35.21 5.24
N VAL A 156 16.54 34.81 6.22
CA VAL A 156 18.01 34.77 6.15
C VAL A 156 18.46 33.33 6.30
N SER A 157 19.35 32.90 5.41
CA SER A 157 20.01 31.60 5.52
C SER A 157 21.10 31.68 6.58
N SER A 158 20.97 30.92 7.67
CA SER A 158 21.91 30.96 8.80
C SER A 158 22.20 29.56 9.32
N THR A 159 23.43 29.36 9.81
CA THR A 159 23.83 28.18 10.60
C THR A 159 23.90 28.50 12.08
N SER A 160 23.69 29.75 12.51
CA SER A 160 23.82 30.15 13.91
C SER A 160 22.70 29.53 14.77
N TRP A 161 23.07 28.98 15.91
CA TRP A 161 22.14 28.41 16.89
C TRP A 161 22.49 28.87 18.32
N PRO A 162 21.52 29.11 19.20
CA PRO A 162 20.08 29.11 18.97
C PRO A 162 19.58 30.33 18.17
N PRO A 163 18.38 30.26 17.57
CA PRO A 163 17.81 31.39 16.87
C PRO A 163 17.33 32.45 17.86
N ARG A 164 17.51 33.74 17.54
CA ARG A 164 17.18 34.84 18.47
C ARG A 164 15.68 35.10 18.63
N GLU A 165 14.88 34.73 17.64
CA GLU A 165 13.46 35.05 17.62
C GLU A 165 12.55 33.85 17.88
N ALA A 166 11.49 34.07 18.66
CA ALA A 166 10.42 33.09 18.82
C ALA A 166 9.71 32.75 17.49
N SER A 167 9.76 33.64 16.50
CA SER A 167 9.22 33.42 15.16
C SER A 167 9.95 32.26 14.45
N ALA A 168 11.29 32.21 14.59
CA ALA A 168 12.15 31.15 14.07
C ALA A 168 11.90 29.82 14.79
N ILE A 169 11.71 29.82 16.12
CA ILE A 169 11.33 28.59 16.85
C ILE A 169 10.00 28.00 16.33
N ASN A 170 8.98 28.82 16.09
CA ASN A 170 7.71 28.35 15.50
C ASN A 170 7.89 27.81 14.07
N GLN A 171 8.79 28.41 13.30
CA GLN A 171 9.15 27.91 11.97
C GLN A 171 9.82 26.55 12.07
N MET A 172 10.77 26.37 12.99
CA MET A 172 11.45 25.10 13.24
C MET A 172 10.49 23.99 13.67
N ILE A 173 9.47 24.29 14.48
CA ILE A 173 8.40 23.32 14.80
C ILE A 173 7.63 22.90 13.55
N SER A 174 7.36 23.83 12.64
CA SER A 174 6.66 23.51 11.38
C SER A 174 7.53 22.65 10.46
N ILE A 175 8.85 22.89 10.44
CA ILE A 175 9.82 22.02 9.77
C ILE A 175 9.81 20.63 10.42
N LEU A 176 9.91 20.54 11.76
CA LEU A 176 9.91 19.27 12.50
C LEU A 176 8.66 18.44 12.19
N GLN A 177 7.46 19.03 12.19
CA GLN A 177 6.25 18.30 11.78
C GLN A 177 6.37 17.74 10.36
N ALA A 178 6.89 18.54 9.42
CA ALA A 178 7.08 18.08 8.04
C ALA A 178 8.09 16.93 7.93
N LEU A 179 9.19 16.98 8.70
CA LEU A 179 10.19 15.91 8.77
C LEU A 179 9.61 14.64 9.40
N ASN A 180 8.86 14.78 10.50
CA ASN A 180 8.16 13.67 11.14
C ASN A 180 7.25 12.94 10.14
N PHE A 181 6.50 13.69 9.33
CA PHE A 181 5.68 13.09 8.29
C PHE A 181 6.51 12.42 7.20
N CYS A 182 7.60 13.03 6.74
CA CYS A 182 8.41 12.48 5.64
C CYS A 182 9.01 11.11 6.03
N ILE A 183 9.54 10.98 7.25
CA ILE A 183 10.10 9.71 7.71
C ILE A 183 9.00 8.64 7.92
N VAL A 184 7.82 9.02 8.44
CA VAL A 184 6.68 8.10 8.56
C VAL A 184 6.18 7.66 7.18
N ALA A 185 6.05 8.59 6.23
CA ALA A 185 5.63 8.30 4.86
C ALA A 185 6.63 7.41 4.12
N LEU A 186 7.94 7.57 4.39
CA LEU A 186 8.99 6.71 3.85
C LEU A 186 8.94 5.30 4.45
N CYS A 187 8.70 5.16 5.75
CA CYS A 187 8.67 3.84 6.40
C CYS A 187 7.39 3.05 6.09
N THR A 188 6.26 3.72 5.85
CA THR A 188 4.97 3.07 5.68
C THR A 188 4.52 2.97 4.22
N GLY A 189 4.96 3.89 3.36
CA GLY A 189 4.40 4.03 2.01
C GLY A 189 2.91 4.39 2.00
N ALA A 190 2.34 4.79 3.14
CA ALA A 190 0.92 5.07 3.30
C ALA A 190 0.49 6.30 2.46
N ARG A 191 -0.79 6.35 2.10
CA ARG A 191 -1.37 7.53 1.45
C ARG A 191 -1.35 8.69 2.45
N MET A 192 -1.27 9.92 1.94
CA MET A 192 -1.32 11.12 2.78
C MET A 192 -2.52 11.11 3.73
N GLY A 193 -3.72 10.74 3.25
CA GLY A 193 -4.91 10.64 4.11
C GLY A 193 -4.82 9.55 5.19
N GLU A 194 -4.10 8.46 4.93
CA GLU A 194 -3.88 7.37 5.89
C GLU A 194 -2.92 7.82 7.00
N VAL A 195 -1.84 8.53 6.65
CA VAL A 195 -0.94 9.15 7.62
C VAL A 195 -1.66 10.25 8.42
N LEU A 196 -2.43 11.11 7.74
CA LEU A 196 -3.15 12.21 8.40
C LEU A 196 -4.30 11.75 9.29
N SER A 197 -4.82 10.54 9.10
CA SER A 197 -5.85 9.93 9.96
C SER A 197 -5.31 9.49 11.33
N ALA A 198 -4.00 9.61 11.58
CA ALA A 198 -3.38 9.21 12.84
C ALA A 198 -4.00 9.92 14.05
N THR A 199 -4.24 9.13 15.09
CA THR A 199 -4.68 9.60 16.42
C THR A 199 -3.67 9.18 17.49
N ASP A 200 -3.86 9.60 18.75
CA ASP A 200 -3.01 9.12 19.85
C ASP A 200 -2.98 7.59 19.96
N ALA A 201 -4.12 6.94 19.70
CA ALA A 201 -4.24 5.50 19.74
C ALA A 201 -3.46 4.81 18.60
N SER A 202 -3.14 5.53 17.52
CA SER A 202 -2.36 4.99 16.38
C SER A 202 -0.93 4.59 16.75
N ILE A 203 -0.42 5.07 17.89
CA ILE A 203 0.91 4.78 18.42
C ILE A 203 0.82 3.78 19.59
N ASP A 204 -0.21 3.90 20.43
CA ASP A 204 -0.34 3.14 21.69
C ASP A 204 -0.99 1.75 21.51
N SER A 205 -1.62 1.44 20.38
CA SER A 205 -2.39 0.19 20.20
C SER A 205 -1.54 -1.08 20.04
N ALA A 206 -0.21 -0.99 19.91
CA ALA A 206 0.65 -2.17 19.84
C ALA A 206 2.07 -1.80 20.29
N GLY A 207 2.42 -2.07 21.54
CA GLY A 207 3.80 -1.99 22.08
C GLY A 207 4.84 -2.89 21.39
N GLU A 208 4.64 -3.18 20.11
CA GLU A 208 5.37 -4.04 19.19
C GLU A 208 5.91 -3.27 17.97
N GLY A 209 5.93 -1.93 18.01
CA GLY A 209 6.43 -1.12 16.91
C GLY A 209 5.54 -1.17 15.66
N ARG A 210 4.22 -0.96 15.82
CA ARG A 210 3.27 -0.88 14.69
C ARG A 210 2.53 0.47 14.69
N TYR A 211 2.10 0.90 13.51
CA TYR A 211 1.31 2.11 13.29
C TYR A 211 -0.09 1.74 12.80
N GLY A 212 -1.12 2.21 13.51
CA GLY A 212 -2.52 2.06 13.10
C GLY A 212 -3.05 3.27 12.34
N GLY A 213 -3.70 3.05 11.20
CA GLY A 213 -4.37 4.11 10.43
C GLY A 213 -5.62 3.61 9.70
N ARG A 214 -6.33 4.53 9.03
CA ARG A 214 -7.56 4.19 8.29
C ARG A 214 -7.49 4.59 6.82
N THR A 215 -7.93 3.69 5.95
CA THR A 215 -8.07 3.92 4.52
C THR A 215 -9.54 4.14 4.15
N PHE A 216 -9.90 5.37 3.80
CA PHE A 216 -11.23 5.71 3.30
C PHE A 216 -11.37 5.58 1.77
N LYS A 217 -10.26 5.60 1.04
CA LYS A 217 -10.27 5.58 -0.43
C LYS A 217 -10.32 4.12 -0.93
N LEU A 218 -11.26 3.81 -1.84
CA LEU A 218 -11.51 2.48 -2.44
C LEU A 218 -12.32 1.49 -1.59
N TYR A 219 -12.92 1.96 -0.50
CA TYR A 219 -13.82 1.17 0.35
C TYR A 219 -15.12 1.95 0.52
N ASP A 220 -16.26 1.26 0.41
CA ASP A 220 -17.60 1.86 0.55
C ASP A 220 -18.02 1.98 2.04
N GLU A 221 -17.17 1.52 2.96
CA GLU A 221 -17.39 1.60 4.41
C GLU A 221 -17.20 3.03 4.91
N VAL A 222 -18.22 3.56 5.60
CA VAL A 222 -18.24 4.94 6.14
C VAL A 222 -17.09 5.19 7.13
N GLU A 223 -16.67 4.16 7.86
CA GLU A 223 -15.60 4.24 8.86
C GLU A 223 -14.19 4.06 8.27
N GLY A 224 -14.08 3.68 7.00
CA GLY A 224 -12.84 3.29 6.34
C GLY A 224 -12.30 1.93 6.82
N LYS A 225 -11.39 1.34 6.04
CA LYS A 225 -10.74 0.08 6.42
C LYS A 225 -9.55 0.35 7.34
N GLU A 226 -9.50 -0.35 8.48
CA GLU A 226 -8.34 -0.30 9.37
C GLU A 226 -7.11 -0.93 8.72
N ARG A 227 -5.97 -0.33 9.03
CA ARG A 227 -4.68 -0.71 8.49
C ARG A 227 -3.62 -0.60 9.54
N ASP A 228 -2.68 -1.51 9.46
CA ASP A 228 -1.51 -1.54 10.30
C ASP A 228 -0.23 -1.62 9.45
N TRP A 229 0.81 -0.95 9.92
CA TRP A 229 2.13 -0.97 9.31
C TRP A 229 3.18 -1.29 10.37
N PRO A 230 4.20 -2.12 10.07
CA PRO A 230 5.38 -2.18 10.91
C PRO A 230 6.09 -0.82 10.87
N LEU A 231 6.50 -0.32 12.04
CA LEU A 231 7.24 0.93 12.18
C LEU A 231 8.72 0.69 12.42
N HIS A 232 9.54 1.43 11.69
CA HIS A 232 10.93 1.60 12.06
C HIS A 232 11.04 2.47 13.33
N PRO A 233 11.98 2.22 14.27
CA PRO A 233 12.13 3.00 15.50
C PRO A 233 12.28 4.51 15.27
N ALA A 234 12.91 4.90 14.16
CA ALA A 234 13.03 6.32 13.79
C ALA A 234 11.68 6.99 13.47
N ALA A 235 10.74 6.25 12.87
CA ALA A 235 9.39 6.74 12.59
C ALA A 235 8.51 6.73 13.85
N GLU A 236 8.70 5.76 14.73
CA GLU A 236 8.07 5.77 16.06
C GLU A 236 8.48 7.00 16.86
N LYS A 237 9.79 7.28 16.95
CA LYS A 237 10.31 8.50 17.60
C LYS A 237 9.71 9.77 16.99
N ALA A 238 9.56 9.82 15.67
CA ALA A 238 8.93 10.93 14.97
C ALA A 238 7.45 11.13 15.38
N LEU A 239 6.71 10.03 15.52
CA LEU A 239 5.31 10.06 15.97
C LEU A 239 5.19 10.50 17.44
N LEU A 240 6.13 10.13 18.30
CA LEU A 240 6.19 10.61 19.68
C LEU A 240 6.42 12.13 19.75
N PHE A 241 7.37 12.66 18.97
CA PHE A 241 7.54 14.11 18.84
C PHE A 241 6.28 14.79 18.29
N GLN A 242 5.62 14.17 17.31
CA GLN A 242 4.37 14.68 16.76
C GLN A 242 3.25 14.71 17.81
N LYS A 243 3.14 13.68 18.67
CA LYS A 243 2.18 13.61 19.79
C LYS A 243 2.42 14.75 20.79
N GLN A 244 3.68 15.01 21.14
CA GLN A 244 4.05 16.15 22.00
C GLN A 244 3.60 17.49 21.38
N ILE A 245 3.93 17.73 20.10
CA ILE A 245 3.51 18.95 19.40
C ILE A 245 1.98 19.09 19.35
N ALA A 246 1.28 18.00 19.03
CA ALA A 246 -0.17 17.97 18.94
C ALA A 246 -0.83 18.29 20.28
N SER A 247 -0.34 17.71 21.37
CA SER A 247 -0.89 17.86 22.72
C SER A 247 -0.94 19.31 23.21
N VAL A 248 -0.01 20.14 22.72
CA VAL A 248 0.12 21.56 23.11
C VAL A 248 -0.88 22.45 22.38
N LEU A 249 -1.24 22.10 21.13
CA LEU A 249 -2.06 22.96 20.27
C LEU A 249 -3.51 22.53 20.16
N ARG A 250 -3.77 21.22 20.21
CA ARG A 250 -5.10 20.69 19.92
C ARG A 250 -6.09 20.98 21.05
N PRO A 251 -7.40 21.10 20.75
CA PRO A 251 -8.43 21.18 21.78
C PRO A 251 -8.43 19.94 22.69
N PRO A 252 -8.84 20.05 23.98
CA PRO A 252 -8.80 18.94 24.95
C PRO A 252 -9.51 17.65 24.52
N HIS A 253 -10.54 17.75 23.68
CA HIS A 253 -11.34 16.60 23.21
C HIS A 253 -10.86 16.03 21.87
N ALA A 254 -9.86 16.64 21.25
CA ALA A 254 -9.34 16.22 19.96
C ALA A 254 -8.15 15.28 20.15
N ASN A 255 -8.08 14.23 19.34
CA ASN A 255 -7.05 13.19 19.43
C ASN A 255 -6.17 13.09 18.17
N HIS A 256 -6.34 13.99 17.20
CA HIS A 256 -5.56 13.98 15.96
C HIS A 256 -4.11 14.39 16.21
N LEU A 257 -3.18 13.76 15.48
CA LEU A 257 -1.74 14.03 15.61
C LEU A 257 -1.29 15.24 14.77
N TRP A 258 -1.86 15.43 13.59
CA TRP A 258 -1.35 16.42 12.64
C TRP A 258 -2.11 17.74 12.76
N VAL A 259 -1.46 18.73 13.37
CA VAL A 259 -2.07 20.01 13.77
C VAL A 259 -1.52 21.20 12.98
N THR A 260 -2.36 22.20 12.72
CA THR A 260 -1.93 23.50 12.20
C THR A 260 -1.20 24.32 13.28
N THR A 261 0.04 24.72 13.03
CA THR A 261 0.84 25.55 13.98
C THR A 261 0.49 27.02 13.96
N LYS A 262 0.01 27.50 12.81
CA LYS A 262 -0.42 28.89 12.61
C LYS A 262 -1.93 28.93 12.43
N GLY A 263 -2.58 29.70 13.29
CA GLY A 263 -4.01 29.97 13.18
C GLY A 263 -4.30 30.99 12.08
N SER A 264 -5.44 30.83 11.43
CA SER A 264 -6.12 31.86 10.66
C SER A 264 -7.55 32.01 11.19
N ASP A 265 -8.25 33.08 10.80
CA ASP A 265 -9.66 33.28 11.18
C ASP A 265 -10.56 32.10 10.81
N LYS A 266 -10.19 31.33 9.77
CA LYS A 266 -10.95 30.16 9.29
C LYS A 266 -10.47 28.84 9.85
N THR A 267 -9.22 28.77 10.31
CA THR A 267 -8.58 27.53 10.78
C THR A 267 -7.71 27.87 11.99
N PRO A 268 -8.24 27.82 13.22
CA PRO A 268 -7.46 28.13 14.41
C PRO A 268 -6.24 27.19 14.54
N ALA A 269 -5.21 27.64 15.24
CA ALA A 269 -4.07 26.79 15.56
C ALA A 269 -4.57 25.56 16.35
N GLY A 270 -4.00 24.39 16.10
CA GLY A 270 -4.46 23.12 16.67
C GLY A 270 -5.55 22.40 15.87
N SER A 271 -6.08 23.02 14.81
CA SER A 271 -7.00 22.35 13.88
C SER A 271 -6.29 21.25 13.08
N LEU A 272 -7.06 20.35 12.47
CA LEU A 272 -6.55 19.33 11.56
C LEU A 272 -5.75 19.95 10.41
N MET A 273 -4.54 19.44 10.16
CA MET A 273 -3.74 19.84 9.00
C MET A 273 -4.18 19.05 7.76
N LEU A 274 -4.87 19.71 6.84
CA LEU A 274 -5.39 19.08 5.62
C LEU A 274 -4.41 19.13 4.43
N ASP A 275 -3.61 20.19 4.30
CA ASP A 275 -2.60 20.32 3.24
C ASP A 275 -1.18 20.10 3.76
N PHE A 276 -0.81 18.83 3.84
CA PHE A 276 0.53 18.46 4.25
C PHE A 276 1.57 18.63 3.12
N SER A 277 1.15 18.57 1.85
CA SER A 277 2.05 18.78 0.72
C SER A 277 2.62 20.20 0.71
N GLY A 278 1.79 21.20 1.05
CA GLY A 278 2.24 22.57 1.25
C GLY A 278 3.29 22.70 2.36
N ALA A 279 3.07 22.02 3.50
CA ALA A 279 4.00 22.01 4.62
C ALA A 279 5.37 21.40 4.25
N ILE A 280 5.38 20.26 3.55
CA ILE A 280 6.62 19.63 3.07
C ILE A 280 7.37 20.55 2.11
N VAL A 281 6.67 21.13 1.13
CA VAL A 281 7.31 22.03 0.15
C VAL A 281 7.92 23.26 0.86
N SER A 282 7.22 23.82 1.85
CA SER A 282 7.74 24.93 2.65
C SER A 282 8.97 24.51 3.46
N ALA A 283 8.97 23.34 4.08
CA ALA A 283 10.10 22.84 4.86
C ALA A 283 11.32 22.58 3.96
N VAL A 284 11.12 21.94 2.81
CA VAL A 284 12.17 21.67 1.82
C VAL A 284 12.81 22.96 1.30
N ASP A 285 12.02 24.00 1.05
CA ASP A 285 12.56 25.31 0.66
C ASP A 285 13.37 25.96 1.78
N GLN A 286 12.89 25.87 3.03
CA GLN A 286 13.59 26.42 4.19
C GLN A 286 14.91 25.69 4.48
N LEU A 287 14.98 24.40 4.17
CA LEU A 287 16.22 23.61 4.25
C LEU A 287 17.13 23.80 3.02
N GLY A 288 16.73 24.59 2.02
CA GLY A 288 17.51 24.81 0.81
C GLY A 288 17.59 23.59 -0.13
N MET A 289 16.70 22.60 0.04
CA MET A 289 16.75 21.32 -0.68
C MET A 289 15.83 21.27 -1.92
N THR A 290 15.24 22.40 -2.33
CA THR A 290 14.29 22.47 -3.46
C THR A 290 14.86 21.90 -4.76
N GLU A 291 16.11 22.23 -5.10
CA GLU A 291 16.75 21.77 -6.33
C GLU A 291 17.01 20.26 -6.31
N LEU A 292 17.30 19.69 -5.13
CA LEU A 292 17.52 18.26 -4.95
C LEU A 292 16.24 17.45 -5.23
N ALA A 293 15.04 18.04 -5.06
CA ALA A 293 13.76 17.37 -5.29
C ALA A 293 13.47 17.01 -6.77
N GLY A 294 14.42 17.28 -7.68
CA GLY A 294 14.44 16.81 -9.06
C GLY A 294 13.58 17.67 -9.99
N GLY A 295 13.60 18.99 -9.83
CA GLY A 295 12.84 19.94 -10.65
C GLY A 295 11.31 19.89 -10.46
N ALA A 296 10.83 19.09 -9.51
CA ALA A 296 9.41 18.94 -9.18
C ALA A 296 9.17 19.11 -7.68
N ARG A 297 7.95 19.54 -7.32
CA ARG A 297 7.55 19.73 -5.92
C ARG A 297 7.72 18.44 -5.11
N ALA A 298 8.18 18.58 -3.85
CA ALA A 298 8.23 17.51 -2.85
C ALA A 298 6.82 17.15 -2.33
N HIS A 299 5.96 16.66 -3.22
CA HIS A 299 4.57 16.35 -2.93
C HIS A 299 4.44 15.06 -2.12
N ALA A 300 3.50 14.99 -1.19
CA ALA A 300 3.34 13.85 -0.27
C ALA A 300 3.20 12.50 -1.01
N HIS A 301 2.47 12.47 -2.14
CA HIS A 301 2.29 11.25 -2.93
C HIS A 301 3.60 10.69 -3.52
N ARG A 302 4.63 11.52 -3.72
CA ARG A 302 5.92 11.06 -4.25
C ARG A 302 6.66 10.16 -3.27
N TRP A 303 6.43 10.30 -1.96
CA TRP A 303 6.97 9.38 -0.95
C TRP A 303 6.49 7.95 -1.20
N ARG A 304 5.19 7.76 -1.45
CA ARG A 304 4.64 6.45 -1.80
C ARG A 304 5.27 5.86 -3.06
N HIS A 305 5.45 6.65 -4.12
CA HIS A 305 6.18 6.20 -5.32
C HIS A 305 7.64 5.84 -5.01
N THR A 306 8.28 6.58 -4.10
CA THR A 306 9.67 6.33 -3.69
C THR A 306 9.79 5.00 -2.96
N VAL A 307 8.89 4.71 -2.02
CA VAL A 307 8.83 3.41 -1.33
C VAL A 307 8.58 2.28 -2.33
N GLY A 308 7.64 2.47 -3.26
CA GLY A 308 7.37 1.52 -4.34
C GLY A 308 8.61 1.18 -5.14
N ARG A 309 9.42 2.19 -5.50
CA ARG A 309 10.70 1.99 -6.19
C ARG A 309 11.69 1.22 -5.32
N LEU A 310 11.90 1.64 -4.07
CA LEU A 310 12.93 1.06 -3.20
C LEU A 310 12.66 -0.41 -2.90
N VAL A 311 11.41 -0.76 -2.58
CA VAL A 311 11.00 -2.15 -2.34
C VAL A 311 11.17 -3.00 -3.60
N ALA A 312 10.79 -2.48 -4.76
CA ALA A 312 10.94 -3.18 -6.02
C ALA A 312 12.39 -3.44 -6.45
N LEU A 313 13.34 -2.61 -6.01
CA LEU A 313 14.77 -2.84 -6.23
C LEU A 313 15.37 -3.78 -5.19
N ALA A 314 14.84 -3.79 -3.96
CA ALA A 314 15.47 -4.46 -2.83
C ALA A 314 14.89 -5.85 -2.52
N ILE A 315 13.65 -6.15 -2.95
CA ILE A 315 12.90 -7.33 -2.51
C ILE A 315 12.46 -8.19 -3.70
N VAL A 316 12.79 -9.48 -3.63
CA VAL A 316 12.48 -10.52 -4.62
C VAL A 316 10.95 -10.64 -4.86
N GLU A 317 10.16 -10.60 -3.79
CA GLU A 317 8.69 -10.68 -3.84
C GLU A 317 8.03 -9.29 -3.78
N ALA A 318 8.68 -8.27 -4.34
CA ALA A 318 8.22 -6.89 -4.25
C ALA A 318 6.75 -6.67 -4.65
N PRO A 319 6.18 -7.29 -5.69
CA PRO A 319 4.77 -7.11 -6.02
C PRO A 319 3.83 -7.52 -4.89
N ALA A 320 4.07 -8.66 -4.24
CA ALA A 320 3.24 -9.15 -3.14
C ALA A 320 3.40 -8.27 -1.90
N VAL A 321 4.65 -7.94 -1.53
CA VAL A 321 4.96 -7.04 -0.41
C VAL A 321 4.34 -5.67 -0.63
N LEU A 322 4.42 -5.11 -1.84
CA LEU A 322 3.84 -3.81 -2.16
C LEU A 322 2.32 -3.87 -2.22
N MET A 323 1.72 -4.94 -2.73
CA MET A 323 0.26 -5.11 -2.70
C MET A 323 -0.26 -5.08 -1.27
N ASP A 324 0.42 -5.77 -0.35
CA ASP A 324 0.10 -5.75 1.07
C ASP A 324 0.35 -4.36 1.67
N LEU A 325 1.57 -3.84 1.59
CA LEU A 325 1.97 -2.54 2.13
C LEU A 325 1.09 -1.37 1.65
N PHE A 326 0.74 -1.38 0.36
CA PHE A 326 -0.11 -0.37 -0.26
C PHE A 326 -1.60 -0.66 -0.15
N GLY A 327 -1.99 -1.90 0.20
CA GLY A 327 -3.36 -2.42 0.21
C GLY A 327 -4.05 -2.25 -1.12
N HIS A 328 -3.33 -2.56 -2.20
CA HIS A 328 -3.90 -2.65 -3.53
C HIS A 328 -4.62 -3.99 -3.66
N ARG A 329 -5.86 -3.95 -4.13
CA ARG A 329 -6.61 -5.17 -4.48
C ARG A 329 -6.18 -5.75 -5.83
N ASP A 330 -5.51 -4.93 -6.65
CA ASP A 330 -5.17 -5.23 -8.03
C ASP A 330 -3.66 -5.07 -8.24
N PRO A 331 -2.96 -6.10 -8.74
CA PRO A 331 -1.53 -6.03 -9.06
C PRO A 331 -1.19 -4.94 -10.09
N GLU A 332 -2.10 -4.58 -11.02
CA GLU A 332 -1.84 -3.52 -12.01
C GLU A 332 -1.57 -2.15 -11.36
N MET A 333 -2.27 -1.86 -10.26
CA MET A 333 -2.03 -0.65 -9.48
C MET A 333 -0.62 -0.66 -8.90
N THR A 334 -0.16 -1.80 -8.36
CA THR A 334 1.19 -1.95 -7.81
C THR A 334 2.26 -1.84 -8.90
N LEU A 335 2.04 -2.48 -10.05
CA LEU A 335 2.94 -2.38 -11.20
C LEU A 335 3.05 -0.95 -11.71
N THR A 336 1.98 -0.14 -11.64
CA THR A 336 2.05 1.28 -12.01
C THR A 336 3.01 2.07 -11.12
N TYR A 337 3.10 1.74 -9.82
CA TYR A 337 4.05 2.38 -8.91
C TYR A 337 5.48 1.93 -9.20
N MET A 338 5.66 0.63 -9.45
CA MET A 338 6.94 0.07 -9.88
C MET A 338 7.36 0.75 -11.19
N LEU A 339 6.65 0.49 -12.29
CA LEU A 339 6.98 0.90 -13.66
C LEU A 339 6.84 2.42 -13.95
N SER A 340 6.73 3.25 -12.92
CA SER A 340 6.57 4.71 -13.05
C SER A 340 7.76 5.43 -13.71
N LYS A 341 8.91 4.76 -13.86
CA LYS A 341 10.03 5.18 -14.73
C LYS A 341 10.34 4.10 -15.79
N PRO A 342 10.51 4.47 -17.07
CA PRO A 342 10.78 3.51 -18.13
C PRO A 342 12.14 2.81 -18.00
N ASP A 343 13.18 3.50 -17.52
CA ASP A 343 14.50 2.87 -17.29
C ASP A 343 14.43 1.83 -16.16
N PHE A 344 13.58 2.10 -15.16
CA PHE A 344 13.30 1.19 -14.04
C PHE A 344 12.47 -0.02 -14.45
N ALA A 345 11.54 0.15 -15.40
CA ALA A 345 10.79 -0.99 -15.94
C ALA A 345 11.74 -2.04 -16.52
N LYS A 346 12.85 -1.61 -17.11
CA LYS A 346 13.89 -2.51 -17.60
C LYS A 346 14.62 -3.22 -16.45
N GLU A 347 15.09 -2.49 -15.46
CA GLU A 347 15.78 -3.06 -14.29
C GLU A 347 14.89 -4.02 -13.49
N VAL A 348 13.62 -3.69 -13.26
CA VAL A 348 12.68 -4.58 -12.57
C VAL A 348 12.36 -5.81 -13.39
N MET A 349 12.27 -5.69 -14.72
CA MET A 349 12.06 -6.85 -15.58
C MET A 349 13.31 -7.75 -15.60
N GLU A 350 14.52 -7.17 -15.61
CA GLU A 350 15.78 -7.90 -15.47
C GLU A 350 15.86 -8.64 -14.11
N VAL A 351 15.50 -7.97 -13.01
CA VAL A 351 15.47 -8.61 -11.68
C VAL A 351 14.40 -9.69 -11.60
N ALA A 352 13.19 -9.44 -12.13
CA ALA A 352 12.11 -10.43 -12.14
C ALA A 352 12.47 -11.65 -13.00
N GLU A 353 13.19 -11.44 -14.11
CA GLU A 353 13.73 -12.51 -14.96
C GLU A 353 14.73 -13.37 -14.17
N GLU A 354 15.69 -12.76 -13.48
CA GLU A 354 16.69 -13.48 -12.68
C GLU A 354 16.05 -14.21 -11.47
N VAL A 355 14.98 -13.66 -10.89
CA VAL A 355 14.21 -14.33 -9.82
C VAL A 355 13.44 -15.52 -10.36
N SER A 356 12.70 -15.35 -11.45
CA SER A 356 12.01 -16.44 -12.14
C SER A 356 13.01 -17.52 -12.55
N TYR A 357 14.22 -17.11 -12.93
CA TYR A 357 15.31 -18.00 -13.26
C TYR A 357 15.76 -18.85 -12.07
N ALA A 358 16.05 -18.22 -10.94
CA ALA A 358 16.44 -18.92 -9.71
C ALA A 358 15.35 -19.89 -9.24
N LEU A 359 14.08 -19.46 -9.26
CA LEU A 359 12.94 -20.28 -8.85
C LEU A 359 12.71 -21.47 -9.78
N ALA A 360 12.77 -21.26 -11.09
CA ALA A 360 12.62 -22.32 -12.07
C ALA A 360 13.80 -23.29 -12.03
N GLY A 361 15.03 -22.80 -11.81
CA GLY A 361 16.21 -23.64 -11.64
C GLY A 361 16.12 -24.57 -10.43
N GLU A 362 15.70 -24.04 -9.27
CA GLU A 362 15.42 -24.85 -8.07
C GLU A 362 14.36 -25.92 -8.37
N ALA A 363 13.26 -25.52 -9.00
CA ALA A 363 12.17 -26.42 -9.34
C ALA A 363 12.56 -27.53 -10.33
N ILE A 364 13.36 -27.22 -11.35
CA ILE A 364 13.88 -28.21 -12.31
C ILE A 364 14.81 -29.19 -11.60
N SER A 365 15.73 -28.70 -10.77
CA SER A 365 16.61 -29.55 -9.96
C SER A 365 15.81 -30.50 -9.07
N ASP A 366 14.77 -30.01 -8.40
CA ASP A 366 13.89 -30.84 -7.56
C ASP A 366 13.16 -31.93 -8.36
N VAL A 367 12.75 -31.61 -9.59
CA VAL A 367 12.13 -32.59 -10.50
C VAL A 367 13.14 -33.62 -10.97
N GLU A 368 14.35 -33.22 -11.35
CA GLU A 368 15.41 -34.15 -11.75
C GLU A 368 15.83 -35.10 -10.63
N ASN A 369 15.87 -34.59 -9.39
CA ASN A 369 16.18 -35.37 -8.20
C ASN A 369 14.99 -36.22 -7.71
N GLY A 370 13.81 -36.10 -8.35
CA GLY A 370 12.61 -36.85 -7.99
C GLY A 370 12.01 -36.46 -6.63
N VAL A 371 12.35 -35.27 -6.12
CA VAL A 371 11.85 -34.76 -4.83
C VAL A 371 10.70 -33.77 -4.99
N ALA A 372 10.46 -33.27 -6.21
CA ALA A 372 9.29 -32.45 -6.53
C ALA A 372 7.99 -33.26 -6.49
N GLY A 373 6.92 -32.63 -6.01
CA GLY A 373 5.56 -33.15 -5.94
C GLY A 373 4.55 -32.30 -6.72
N GLY A 374 3.27 -32.61 -6.53
CA GLY A 374 2.17 -31.98 -7.27
C GLY A 374 1.98 -32.55 -8.67
N SER A 375 0.80 -32.31 -9.24
CA SER A 375 0.39 -32.86 -10.53
C SER A 375 1.24 -32.38 -11.71
N ALA A 376 1.88 -31.22 -11.61
CA ALA A 376 2.75 -30.72 -12.65
C ALA A 376 4.10 -31.46 -12.72
N ALA A 377 4.58 -32.04 -11.61
CA ALA A 377 5.93 -32.62 -11.52
C ALA A 377 6.16 -33.74 -12.55
N ALA A 378 5.22 -34.68 -12.68
CA ALA A 378 5.35 -35.80 -13.61
C ALA A 378 5.35 -35.34 -15.08
N THR A 379 4.54 -34.34 -15.41
CA THR A 379 4.47 -33.76 -16.76
C THR A 379 5.75 -33.00 -17.08
N LEU A 380 6.24 -32.20 -16.12
CA LEU A 380 7.49 -31.46 -16.25
C LEU A 380 8.69 -32.41 -16.38
N ALA A 381 8.76 -33.49 -15.59
CA ALA A 381 9.82 -34.51 -15.69
C ALA A 381 9.88 -35.13 -17.10
N LYS A 382 8.72 -35.48 -17.68
CA LYS A 382 8.63 -35.98 -19.06
C LYS A 382 9.09 -34.94 -20.09
N GLY A 383 8.73 -33.67 -19.88
CA GLY A 383 9.13 -32.57 -20.74
C GLY A 383 10.66 -32.35 -20.71
N LEU A 384 11.25 -32.35 -19.52
CA LEU A 384 12.70 -32.23 -19.31
C LEU A 384 13.44 -33.42 -19.94
N GLU A 385 12.92 -34.65 -19.80
CA GLU A 385 13.50 -35.83 -20.44
C GLU A 385 13.47 -35.74 -21.97
N ALA A 386 12.34 -35.33 -22.54
CA ALA A 386 12.24 -35.12 -23.98
C ALA A 386 13.21 -34.02 -24.47
N PHE A 387 13.39 -32.96 -23.68
CA PHE A 387 14.36 -31.90 -23.96
C PHE A 387 15.80 -32.42 -23.93
N ARG A 388 16.16 -33.22 -22.91
CA ARG A 388 17.46 -33.90 -22.81
C ARG A 388 17.74 -34.78 -24.03
N MET A 389 16.76 -35.60 -24.43
CA MET A 389 16.86 -36.46 -25.60
C MET A 389 17.07 -35.66 -26.90
N GLN A 390 16.34 -34.55 -27.09
CA GLN A 390 16.49 -33.70 -28.27
C GLN A 390 17.87 -33.03 -28.35
N ARG A 391 18.44 -32.68 -27.19
CA ARG A 391 19.76 -32.04 -27.08
C ARG A 391 20.92 -33.03 -27.01
N GLY A 392 20.65 -34.32 -26.84
CA GLY A 392 21.69 -35.35 -26.70
C GLY A 392 22.51 -35.20 -25.42
N ILE A 393 21.90 -34.68 -24.35
CA ILE A 393 22.56 -34.43 -23.06
C ILE A 393 22.04 -35.40 -21.99
N GLU A 394 22.92 -35.86 -21.11
CA GLU A 394 22.53 -36.74 -19.98
C GLU A 394 22.10 -35.94 -18.73
N ARG A 395 22.66 -34.74 -18.55
CA ARG A 395 22.36 -33.83 -17.43
C ARG A 395 22.40 -32.38 -17.92
N PHE A 396 21.62 -31.52 -17.27
CA PHE A 396 21.72 -30.09 -17.52
C PHE A 396 23.02 -29.54 -16.93
N ASP A 397 23.80 -28.90 -17.79
CA ASP A 397 24.83 -27.94 -17.37
C ASP A 397 24.22 -26.54 -17.22
N VAL A 398 25.04 -25.55 -16.90
CA VAL A 398 24.55 -24.18 -16.64
C VAL A 398 23.88 -23.56 -17.87
N GLU A 399 24.39 -23.81 -19.08
CA GLU A 399 23.88 -23.21 -20.32
C GLU A 399 22.59 -23.89 -20.78
N THR A 400 22.55 -25.22 -20.72
CA THR A 400 21.36 -26.00 -21.10
C THR A 400 20.23 -25.88 -20.08
N LEU A 401 20.55 -25.74 -18.78
CA LEU A 401 19.57 -25.39 -17.76
C LEU A 401 18.98 -24.00 -18.04
N ARG A 402 19.83 -23.04 -18.45
CA ARG A 402 19.37 -21.70 -18.80
C ARG A 402 18.37 -21.71 -19.93
N GLU A 403 18.71 -22.43 -21.00
CA GLU A 403 17.81 -22.58 -22.14
C GLU A 403 16.49 -23.26 -21.76
N ALA A 404 16.55 -24.33 -20.95
CA ALA A 404 15.34 -25.02 -20.49
C ALA A 404 14.43 -24.09 -19.68
N ILE A 405 15.00 -23.30 -18.78
CA ILE A 405 14.26 -22.31 -18.00
C ILE A 405 13.63 -21.25 -18.90
N GLU A 406 14.37 -20.69 -19.86
CA GLU A 406 13.86 -19.67 -20.78
C GLU A 406 12.66 -20.19 -21.58
N ILE A 407 12.71 -21.44 -22.04
CA ILE A 407 11.61 -22.08 -22.77
C ILE A 407 10.41 -22.33 -21.86
N LEU A 408 10.64 -22.90 -20.67
CA LEU A 408 9.58 -23.30 -19.74
C LEU A 408 8.87 -22.12 -19.08
N THR A 409 9.59 -21.01 -18.87
CA THR A 409 9.06 -19.79 -18.23
C THR A 409 8.71 -18.70 -19.24
N PHE A 410 8.85 -18.97 -20.54
CA PHE A 410 8.64 -17.99 -21.60
C PHE A 410 9.46 -16.70 -21.40
N GLY A 411 10.74 -16.86 -21.03
CA GLY A 411 11.65 -15.77 -20.65
C GLY A 411 11.26 -15.11 -19.33
N GLY A 412 10.96 -15.91 -18.29
CA GLY A 412 10.61 -15.43 -16.95
C GLY A 412 9.22 -14.81 -16.79
N ARG A 413 8.35 -14.94 -17.81
CA ARG A 413 7.00 -14.35 -17.85
C ARG A 413 5.90 -15.30 -17.36
N SER A 414 6.19 -16.58 -17.29
CA SER A 414 5.33 -17.61 -16.72
C SER A 414 6.05 -18.30 -15.57
N TRP A 415 5.29 -19.05 -14.78
CA TRP A 415 5.65 -19.59 -13.47
C TRP A 415 5.56 -18.54 -12.37
N GLN A 416 4.59 -18.74 -11.49
CA GLN A 416 4.35 -17.85 -10.36
C GLN A 416 4.39 -18.64 -9.06
N MET A 417 5.05 -18.10 -8.05
CA MET A 417 4.98 -18.67 -6.72
C MET A 417 3.60 -18.39 -6.11
N ILE A 418 2.89 -19.47 -5.76
CA ILE A 418 1.58 -19.38 -5.14
C ILE A 418 1.71 -19.23 -3.62
N ARG A 419 2.66 -19.97 -3.05
CA ARG A 419 3.05 -19.94 -1.65
C ARG A 419 4.46 -20.52 -1.51
N PRO A 420 5.16 -20.34 -0.38
CA PRO A 420 6.50 -20.87 -0.20
C PRO A 420 6.58 -22.36 -0.57
N GLY A 421 7.39 -22.67 -1.59
CA GLY A 421 7.55 -24.03 -2.10
C GLY A 421 6.53 -24.52 -3.12
N VAL A 422 5.56 -23.72 -3.52
CA VAL A 422 4.55 -24.13 -4.51
C VAL A 422 4.52 -23.16 -5.68
N LEU A 423 4.83 -23.66 -6.87
CA LEU A 423 4.81 -22.92 -8.12
C LEU A 423 3.59 -23.30 -8.95
N CYS A 424 3.04 -22.34 -9.68
CA CYS A 424 2.06 -22.55 -10.72
C CYS A 424 2.74 -22.51 -12.08
N THR A 425 2.79 -23.64 -12.78
CA THR A 425 3.45 -23.81 -14.09
C THR A 425 2.56 -23.45 -15.28
N LYS A 426 1.37 -22.90 -15.02
CA LYS A 426 0.38 -22.54 -16.04
C LYS A 426 0.95 -21.50 -17.01
N GLN A 427 0.86 -21.77 -18.31
CA GLN A 427 1.30 -20.87 -19.36
C GLN A 427 0.23 -19.82 -19.71
N LEU A 428 0.65 -18.77 -20.42
CA LEU A 428 -0.23 -17.72 -20.92
C LEU A 428 -1.30 -18.30 -21.84
N GLY A 429 -2.58 -18.10 -21.48
CA GLY A 429 -3.73 -18.57 -22.25
C GLY A 429 -4.15 -20.02 -21.99
N GLU A 430 -3.49 -20.72 -21.06
CA GLU A 430 -3.95 -22.05 -20.62
C GLU A 430 -5.14 -21.95 -19.68
N PHE A 431 -5.91 -23.04 -19.59
CA PHE A 431 -7.01 -23.15 -18.64
C PHE A 431 -6.49 -23.72 -17.32
N GLY A 432 -6.96 -23.17 -16.20
CA GLY A 432 -6.75 -23.73 -14.87
C GLY A 432 -8.04 -23.66 -14.06
N PRO A 433 -8.27 -24.59 -13.12
CA PRO A 433 -9.46 -24.60 -12.27
C PRO A 433 -9.57 -23.37 -11.36
N CYS A 434 -8.46 -22.65 -11.14
CA CYS A 434 -8.41 -21.37 -10.43
C CYS A 434 -8.99 -20.19 -11.25
N THR A 435 -9.24 -20.36 -12.55
CA THR A 435 -9.68 -19.27 -13.43
C THR A 435 -11.01 -19.59 -14.12
N LYS A 436 -11.89 -18.60 -14.21
CA LYS A 436 -13.11 -18.66 -15.06
C LYS A 436 -12.74 -18.44 -16.54
N GLY A 437 -11.87 -19.28 -17.11
CA GLY A 437 -11.44 -19.22 -18.52
C GLY A 437 -9.92 -19.20 -18.73
N ARG A 438 -9.47 -18.61 -19.83
CA ARG A 438 -8.04 -18.47 -20.21
C ARG A 438 -7.43 -17.17 -19.67
N GLY A 439 -7.56 -16.96 -18.36
CA GLY A 439 -7.03 -15.79 -17.66
C GLY A 439 -5.72 -16.08 -16.92
N GLU A 440 -5.18 -15.07 -16.24
CA GLU A 440 -4.00 -15.19 -15.37
C GLU A 440 -4.27 -16.11 -14.17
N PRO A 441 -3.27 -16.84 -13.64
CA PRO A 441 -3.43 -17.65 -12.45
C PRO A 441 -4.01 -16.85 -11.27
N ASP A 442 -4.89 -17.48 -10.49
CA ASP A 442 -5.41 -16.92 -9.23
C ASP A 442 -4.80 -17.73 -8.08
N PRO A 443 -3.77 -17.20 -7.38
CA PRO A 443 -3.13 -17.89 -6.26
C PRO A 443 -4.09 -18.22 -5.12
N GLY A 444 -5.08 -17.36 -4.85
CA GLY A 444 -6.04 -17.55 -3.77
C GLY A 444 -7.02 -18.70 -4.03
N ALA A 445 -7.22 -19.04 -5.30
CA ALA A 445 -8.06 -20.17 -5.72
C ALA A 445 -7.26 -21.43 -6.08
N CYS A 446 -5.95 -21.48 -5.78
CA CYS A 446 -5.11 -22.61 -6.12
C CYS A 446 -5.48 -23.86 -5.30
N ARG A 447 -5.76 -24.96 -6.00
CA ARG A 447 -6.18 -26.23 -5.39
C ARG A 447 -5.06 -27.25 -5.42
N THR A 448 -5.05 -28.17 -4.46
CA THR A 448 -4.03 -29.21 -4.41
C THR A 448 -4.06 -30.14 -5.61
N SER A 449 -5.24 -30.34 -6.20
CA SER A 449 -5.50 -31.16 -7.39
C SER A 449 -5.36 -30.42 -8.72
N CYS A 450 -4.72 -29.24 -8.77
CA CYS A 450 -4.59 -28.46 -9.99
C CYS A 450 -3.43 -28.98 -10.85
N ASP A 451 -3.68 -29.33 -12.12
CA ASP A 451 -2.67 -29.89 -13.03
C ASP A 451 -1.40 -29.04 -13.18
N HIS A 452 -1.54 -27.72 -13.03
CA HIS A 452 -0.43 -26.75 -13.11
C HIS A 452 0.32 -26.52 -11.80
N ARG A 453 0.04 -27.30 -10.76
CA ARG A 453 0.64 -27.10 -9.44
C ARG A 453 1.90 -27.96 -9.29
N LEU A 454 3.04 -27.29 -9.12
CA LEU A 454 4.33 -27.88 -8.83
C LEU A 454 4.69 -27.60 -7.37
N GLU A 455 5.09 -28.63 -6.64
CA GLU A 455 5.50 -28.53 -5.24
C GLU A 455 6.97 -28.88 -5.11
N MET A 456 7.78 -27.96 -4.59
CA MET A 456 9.23 -28.12 -4.41
C MET A 456 9.54 -28.83 -3.09
N ALA A 457 10.79 -29.25 -2.89
CA ALA A 457 11.24 -29.98 -1.70
C ALA A 457 10.88 -29.25 -0.40
N ARG A 458 11.07 -27.93 -0.35
CA ARG A 458 10.69 -27.11 0.82
C ARG A 458 9.19 -27.15 1.16
N ALA A 459 8.30 -27.35 0.17
CA ALA A 459 6.87 -27.51 0.44
C ALA A 459 6.52 -28.86 1.08
N ARG A 460 7.36 -29.88 0.89
CA ARG A 460 7.25 -31.19 1.53
C ARG A 460 7.53 -31.07 3.02
N ASP A 461 8.60 -30.35 3.40
CA ASP A 461 8.93 -30.08 4.80
C ASP A 461 7.84 -29.27 5.51
N HIS A 462 7.34 -28.22 4.84
CA HIS A 462 6.20 -27.44 5.34
C HIS A 462 4.92 -28.28 5.47
N CYS A 463 4.72 -29.29 4.62
CA CYS A 463 3.55 -30.16 4.70
C CYS A 463 3.54 -30.97 5.99
N GLU A 464 4.69 -31.53 6.38
CA GLU A 464 4.81 -32.31 7.61
C GLU A 464 4.53 -31.44 8.83
N GLN A 465 5.13 -30.25 8.89
CA GLN A 465 4.88 -29.27 9.97
C GLN A 465 3.41 -28.81 10.02
N SER A 466 2.80 -28.57 8.86
CA SER A 466 1.39 -28.16 8.76
C SER A 466 0.46 -29.23 9.33
N ILE A 467 0.73 -30.51 9.04
CA ILE A 467 -0.08 -31.62 9.60
C ILE A 467 0.06 -31.66 11.13
N ASP A 468 1.26 -31.48 11.67
CA ASP A 468 1.48 -31.50 13.12
C ASP A 468 0.79 -30.32 13.84
N VAL A 469 0.67 -29.16 13.20
CA VAL A 469 -0.12 -28.03 13.70
C VAL A 469 -1.62 -28.36 13.66
N LEU A 470 -2.12 -28.82 12.50
CA LEU A 470 -3.54 -29.16 12.32
C LEU A 470 -3.99 -30.26 13.28
N LEU A 471 -3.14 -31.25 13.59
CA LEU A 471 -3.45 -32.28 14.57
C LEU A 471 -3.62 -31.72 15.99
N ARG A 472 -2.82 -30.70 16.37
CA ARG A 472 -2.97 -30.01 17.66
C ARG A 472 -4.24 -29.15 17.70
N GLU A 473 -4.53 -28.45 16.62
CA GLU A 473 -5.75 -27.65 16.48
C GLU A 473 -7.01 -28.52 16.47
N LEU A 474 -6.96 -29.69 15.84
CA LEU A 474 -8.05 -30.67 15.87
C LEU A 474 -8.34 -31.12 17.30
N ALA A 475 -7.30 -31.47 18.07
CA ALA A 475 -7.46 -31.88 19.45
C ALA A 475 -8.07 -30.76 20.32
N ALA A 476 -7.69 -29.50 20.09
CA ALA A 476 -8.29 -28.36 20.77
C ALA A 476 -9.77 -28.16 20.38
N ALA A 477 -10.08 -28.22 19.08
CA ALA A 477 -11.45 -28.08 18.58
C ALA A 477 -12.38 -29.21 19.07
N GLU A 478 -11.88 -30.45 19.15
CA GLU A 478 -12.60 -31.58 19.75
C GLU A 478 -12.85 -31.35 21.25
N ALA A 479 -11.87 -30.84 21.99
CA ALA A 479 -12.01 -30.54 23.42
C ALA A 479 -13.02 -29.40 23.71
N GLU A 480 -13.13 -28.44 22.80
CA GLU A 480 -14.08 -27.32 22.88
C GLU A 480 -15.49 -27.68 22.33
N GLY A 481 -15.66 -28.86 21.75
CA GLY A 481 -16.93 -29.28 21.14
C GLY A 481 -17.27 -28.54 19.84
N ALA A 482 -16.27 -27.97 19.15
CA ALA A 482 -16.44 -27.19 17.94
C ALA A 482 -16.51 -28.08 16.69
N GLU A 483 -17.60 -28.84 16.53
CA GLU A 483 -17.75 -29.89 15.50
C GLU A 483 -17.47 -29.41 14.06
N MET A 484 -17.99 -28.23 13.67
CA MET A 484 -17.79 -27.68 12.33
C MET A 484 -16.32 -27.33 12.05
N VAL A 485 -15.60 -26.86 13.08
CA VAL A 485 -14.18 -26.53 12.99
C VAL A 485 -13.36 -27.81 12.88
N ALA A 486 -13.67 -28.81 13.70
CA ALA A 486 -13.04 -30.13 13.66
C ALA A 486 -13.17 -30.77 12.27
N ALA A 487 -14.38 -30.81 11.69
CA ALA A 487 -14.62 -31.36 10.35
C ALA A 487 -13.85 -30.60 9.25
N SER A 488 -13.73 -29.28 9.36
CA SER A 488 -12.92 -28.46 8.45
C SER A 488 -11.44 -28.82 8.55
N ILE A 489 -10.91 -28.96 9.77
CA ILE A 489 -9.51 -29.33 10.03
C ILE A 489 -9.21 -30.75 9.54
N GLU A 490 -10.09 -31.72 9.76
CA GLU A 490 -9.95 -33.08 9.22
C GLU A 490 -9.85 -33.07 7.69
N GLY A 491 -10.66 -32.25 7.03
CA GLY A 491 -10.58 -32.02 5.58
C GLY A 491 -9.22 -31.47 5.14
N GLN A 492 -8.64 -30.55 5.92
CA GLN A 492 -7.31 -29.98 5.66
C GLN A 492 -6.18 -31.00 5.90
N ILE A 493 -6.26 -31.79 6.97
CA ILE A 493 -5.31 -32.89 7.25
C ILE A 493 -5.32 -33.87 6.08
N LEU A 494 -6.50 -34.31 5.64
CA LEU A 494 -6.63 -35.23 4.53
C LEU A 494 -6.08 -34.63 3.23
N ALA A 495 -6.35 -33.35 2.95
CA ALA A 495 -5.81 -32.67 1.78
C ALA A 495 -4.27 -32.64 1.79
N ASN A 496 -3.65 -32.51 2.97
CA ASN A 496 -2.20 -32.56 3.12
C ASN A 496 -1.62 -33.98 2.99
N LEU A 497 -2.26 -35.00 3.57
CA LEU A 497 -1.85 -36.41 3.44
C LEU A 497 -1.89 -36.93 1.99
N LYS A 498 -2.72 -36.33 1.13
CA LYS A 498 -2.76 -36.67 -0.30
C LYS A 498 -1.62 -36.09 -1.14
N ARG A 499 -0.79 -35.18 -0.57
CA ARG A 499 0.23 -34.46 -1.34
C ARG A 499 1.51 -35.28 -1.59
N TRP A 500 1.95 -36.07 -0.59
CA TRP A 500 3.15 -36.91 -0.68
C TRP A 500 2.94 -38.26 -0.01
N ASP A 501 3.29 -39.33 -0.72
CA ASP A 501 3.10 -40.70 -0.24
C ASP A 501 4.00 -41.03 0.94
N ASP A 502 5.27 -40.61 0.89
CA ASP A 502 6.25 -40.86 1.95
C ASP A 502 5.94 -40.06 3.23
N VAL A 503 5.50 -38.79 3.10
CA VAL A 503 5.09 -37.97 4.24
C VAL A 503 3.86 -38.59 4.89
N ARG A 504 2.90 -39.03 4.07
CA ARG A 504 1.72 -39.76 4.55
C ARG A 504 2.14 -41.00 5.31
N GLU A 505 2.97 -41.86 4.74
CA GLU A 505 3.42 -43.10 5.40
C GLU A 505 4.09 -42.83 6.76
N ARG A 506 5.00 -41.84 6.84
CA ARG A 506 5.64 -41.45 8.11
C ARG A 506 4.63 -40.93 9.14
N ILE A 507 3.71 -40.06 8.73
CA ILE A 507 2.68 -39.48 9.61
C ILE A 507 1.74 -40.58 10.10
N LEU A 508 1.27 -41.44 9.20
CA LEU A 508 0.36 -42.53 9.52
C LEU A 508 0.99 -43.55 10.47
N ALA A 509 2.31 -43.76 10.37
CA ALA A 509 3.04 -44.63 11.29
C ALA A 509 3.13 -44.05 12.72
N ARG A 510 3.21 -42.72 12.87
CA ARG A 510 3.41 -42.05 14.17
C ARG A 510 2.16 -41.50 14.83
N ASN A 511 1.04 -41.33 14.11
CA ASN A 511 -0.16 -40.69 14.63
C ASN A 511 -1.46 -41.44 14.27
N ASP A 512 -2.15 -41.96 15.28
CA ASP A 512 -3.38 -42.76 15.10
C ASP A 512 -4.59 -41.94 14.66
N VAL A 513 -4.66 -40.66 15.02
CA VAL A 513 -5.76 -39.76 14.61
C VAL A 513 -5.67 -39.49 13.11
N ALA A 514 -4.47 -39.18 12.60
CA ALA A 514 -4.25 -39.04 11.16
C ALA A 514 -4.62 -40.32 10.39
N ARG A 515 -4.33 -41.50 10.98
CA ARG A 515 -4.71 -42.81 10.41
C ARG A 515 -6.22 -43.02 10.38
N ARG A 516 -6.93 -42.67 11.45
CA ARG A 516 -8.40 -42.69 11.51
C ARG A 516 -8.99 -41.82 10.41
N ILE A 517 -8.53 -40.57 10.29
CA ILE A 517 -9.01 -39.62 9.28
C ILE A 517 -8.78 -40.16 7.86
N TRP A 518 -7.59 -40.70 7.59
CA TRP A 518 -7.26 -41.29 6.29
C TRP A 518 -8.19 -42.46 5.92
N ASN A 519 -8.39 -43.40 6.86
CA ASN A 519 -9.17 -44.61 6.61
C ASN A 519 -10.69 -44.34 6.53
N SER A 520 -11.21 -43.42 7.34
CA SER A 520 -12.65 -43.09 7.42
C SER A 520 -13.26 -42.70 6.07
N ARG A 521 -12.45 -42.18 5.14
CA ARG A 521 -12.90 -41.81 3.80
C ARG A 521 -12.69 -42.90 2.75
N HIS A 522 -11.80 -43.85 3.01
CA HIS A 522 -11.60 -45.02 2.16
C HIS A 522 -12.78 -45.98 2.30
N ASP A 523 -13.26 -46.19 3.53
CA ASP A 523 -14.44 -47.00 3.85
C ASP A 523 -15.74 -46.41 3.26
N ALA A 524 -15.82 -45.08 3.14
CA ALA A 524 -16.95 -44.39 2.50
C ALA A 524 -16.98 -44.52 0.97
N MET A 525 -15.85 -44.85 0.32
CA MET A 525 -15.77 -45.05 -1.14
C MET A 525 -15.98 -46.51 -1.57
N GLU A 526 -15.79 -47.48 -0.67
CA GLU A 526 -15.98 -48.92 -0.96
C GLU A 526 -17.39 -49.44 -0.64
N ALA A 527 -18.29 -48.60 -0.09
CA ALA A 527 -19.68 -48.98 0.10
C ALA A 527 -20.39 -49.18 -1.26
N PRO A 528 -20.98 -50.36 -1.55
CA PRO A 528 -21.69 -50.59 -2.80
C PRO A 528 -22.90 -49.66 -2.90
N PRO A 529 -23.25 -49.17 -4.12
CA PRO A 529 -24.38 -48.27 -4.28
C PRO A 529 -25.65 -48.98 -3.81
N CYS A 530 -26.31 -48.37 -2.83
CA CYS A 530 -27.55 -48.83 -2.22
C CYS A 530 -28.57 -49.18 -3.30
N THR A 531 -28.93 -50.46 -3.41
CA THR A 531 -29.97 -50.96 -4.30
C THR A 531 -31.30 -50.28 -3.97
N ALA A 532 -31.81 -49.48 -4.91
CA ALA A 532 -33.09 -48.81 -4.80
C ALA A 532 -34.23 -49.83 -4.59
N ARG A 533 -34.95 -49.67 -3.47
CA ARG A 533 -36.24 -50.33 -3.25
C ARG A 533 -37.29 -49.67 -4.16
N SER A 534 -38.04 -50.55 -4.82
CA SER A 534 -39.30 -50.31 -5.51
C SER A 534 -40.36 -49.64 -4.62
N ALA A 535 -41.13 -48.70 -5.19
CA ALA A 535 -42.58 -48.80 -5.40
C ALA A 535 -43.23 -47.40 -5.56
N ASP A 536 -43.90 -47.25 -6.70
CA ASP A 536 -45.21 -46.60 -6.90
C ASP A 536 -45.44 -45.11 -6.58
N ALA A 537 -45.68 -44.33 -7.65
CA ALA A 537 -46.90 -43.51 -7.80
C ALA A 537 -46.99 -42.86 -9.21
N GLU A 538 -47.91 -43.42 -9.99
CA GLU A 538 -48.87 -42.81 -10.93
C GLU A 538 -48.50 -41.71 -11.94
N ALA A 539 -48.94 -42.02 -13.16
CA ALA A 539 -48.91 -41.23 -14.38
C ALA A 539 -49.94 -40.09 -14.39
N THR A 540 -49.59 -38.99 -15.05
CA THR A 540 -50.55 -38.24 -15.87
C THR A 540 -49.87 -37.69 -17.13
N LYS A 541 -50.49 -37.99 -18.27
CA LYS A 541 -50.08 -37.68 -19.64
C LYS A 541 -50.33 -36.20 -19.98
N ALA A 542 -49.42 -35.61 -20.77
CA ALA A 542 -49.78 -34.69 -21.86
C ALA A 542 -48.59 -34.53 -22.83
N SER A 543 -48.81 -34.86 -24.11
CA SER A 543 -47.88 -34.66 -25.23
C SER A 543 -48.00 -33.23 -25.82
N PRO A 544 -47.01 -32.79 -26.63
CA PRO A 544 -46.72 -31.37 -26.90
C PRO A 544 -47.30 -30.86 -28.23
N PRO A 545 -47.29 -29.55 -28.50
CA PRO A 545 -47.34 -29.03 -29.86
C PRO A 545 -45.95 -28.69 -30.41
N GLN A 546 -45.77 -29.08 -31.66
CA GLN A 546 -44.73 -28.68 -32.58
C GLN A 546 -44.87 -27.18 -32.94
N GLY A 547 -43.76 -26.51 -33.27
CA GLY A 547 -43.82 -25.20 -33.91
C GLY A 547 -42.46 -24.51 -34.13
N GLU A 548 -42.01 -24.53 -35.39
CA GLU A 548 -41.33 -23.42 -36.09
C GLU A 548 -39.82 -23.11 -35.81
N LYS A 549 -38.98 -23.52 -36.77
CA LYS A 549 -37.80 -22.75 -37.28
C LYS A 549 -38.32 -21.54 -38.09
N PRO A 550 -37.59 -20.44 -38.41
CA PRO A 550 -36.12 -20.29 -38.69
C PRO A 550 -35.59 -18.86 -38.26
N PRO A 551 -34.57 -18.18 -38.86
CA PRO A 551 -33.48 -18.55 -39.77
C PRO A 551 -32.04 -18.07 -39.37
N GLU A 552 -31.06 -18.85 -39.83
CA GLU A 552 -29.85 -18.46 -40.58
C GLU A 552 -29.31 -17.01 -40.46
N LYS A 553 -28.22 -16.82 -39.68
CA LYS A 553 -27.42 -15.58 -39.69
C LYS A 553 -26.28 -15.67 -40.70
N LYS A 554 -26.34 -14.78 -41.70
CA LYS A 554 -25.34 -14.54 -42.74
C LYS A 554 -23.99 -14.08 -42.15
N ARG A 555 -22.91 -14.68 -42.66
CA ARG A 555 -21.51 -14.20 -42.60
C ARG A 555 -21.42 -12.77 -43.14
N ILE A 556 -20.81 -11.87 -42.37
CA ILE A 556 -20.33 -10.57 -42.85
C ILE A 556 -18.81 -10.68 -43.01
N THR A 557 -18.35 -10.53 -44.25
CA THR A 557 -16.95 -10.33 -44.64
C THR A 557 -16.54 -8.86 -44.45
N PRO A 558 -15.29 -8.56 -44.06
CA PRO A 558 -14.80 -7.19 -43.99
C PRO A 558 -14.29 -6.71 -45.36
N ALA A 559 -14.68 -5.49 -45.74
CA ALA A 559 -14.20 -4.76 -46.92
C ALA A 559 -12.82 -4.09 -46.67
N PRO A 560 -12.03 -3.82 -47.73
CA PRO A 560 -10.62 -3.44 -47.62
C PRO A 560 -10.42 -1.93 -47.44
N ARG A 561 -9.45 -1.54 -46.61
CA ARG A 561 -9.00 -0.14 -46.49
C ARG A 561 -7.99 0.21 -47.59
N SER A 562 -8.34 1.23 -48.36
CA SER A 562 -7.58 1.82 -49.45
C SER A 562 -6.34 2.60 -48.97
N LYS A 563 -5.31 2.58 -49.83
CA LYS A 563 -4.01 3.24 -49.71
C LYS A 563 -4.07 4.75 -50.05
N ARG A 564 -3.03 5.45 -49.55
CA ARG A 564 -2.31 6.65 -50.07
C ARG A 564 -2.88 8.06 -49.78
N PRO A 565 -2.04 9.14 -49.87
CA PRO A 565 -0.57 9.19 -50.06
C PRO A 565 0.22 10.14 -49.11
N LYS A 566 1.54 10.03 -49.29
CA LYS A 566 2.66 10.82 -48.75
C LYS A 566 2.56 12.33 -49.06
N GLY A 567 3.04 13.15 -48.13
CA GLY A 567 3.45 14.54 -48.34
C GLY A 567 4.72 14.82 -47.53
N LYS A 568 5.79 15.20 -48.24
CA LYS A 568 7.14 15.50 -47.74
C LYS A 568 7.20 16.88 -47.09
N SER A 569 8.04 17.06 -46.07
CA SER A 569 9.16 18.03 -46.05
C SER A 569 9.66 18.26 -44.62
N SER A 570 10.96 18.05 -44.40
CA SER A 570 11.70 18.87 -43.46
C SER A 570 13.17 18.82 -43.84
N ALA A 571 13.69 20.00 -44.11
CA ALA A 571 15.01 20.28 -44.61
C ALA A 571 16.11 19.98 -43.57
N THR A 572 17.21 19.47 -44.10
CA THR A 572 18.55 19.51 -43.55
C THR A 572 18.97 20.93 -43.14
N SER A 573 19.53 21.08 -41.94
CA SER A 573 20.56 22.09 -41.72
C SER A 573 21.69 21.54 -40.86
N LYS A 574 22.86 21.53 -41.48
CA LYS A 574 24.18 21.25 -40.92
C LYS A 574 24.53 22.37 -39.92
N LYS A 575 25.18 22.04 -38.81
CA LYS A 575 26.20 22.94 -38.27
C LYS A 575 27.36 22.15 -37.65
N THR A 576 28.46 22.25 -38.37
CA THR A 576 29.78 21.71 -38.08
C THR A 576 30.51 22.58 -37.06
N MET A 577 31.42 21.92 -36.34
CA MET A 577 32.47 22.37 -35.44
C MET A 577 33.04 23.78 -35.65
N ALA A 578 33.36 24.43 -34.52
CA ALA A 578 34.51 25.32 -34.41
C ALA A 578 35.36 24.85 -33.22
N CYS A 579 36.54 24.35 -33.55
CA CYS A 579 37.64 24.01 -32.67
C CYS A 579 38.56 25.23 -32.61
N THR A 580 38.96 25.67 -31.43
CA THR A 580 40.07 26.62 -31.26
C THR A 580 41.02 26.09 -30.20
N HIS A 581 42.21 25.69 -30.66
CA HIS A 581 43.40 25.39 -29.88
C HIS A 581 44.47 26.46 -30.15
N SER A 582 44.95 27.10 -29.08
CA SER A 582 46.31 27.67 -28.89
C SER A 582 46.26 28.40 -27.54
N ARG A 583 47.26 28.36 -26.64
CA ARG A 583 48.69 28.07 -26.78
C ARG A 583 49.29 27.77 -25.38
N LYS A 584 50.34 26.95 -25.40
CA LYS A 584 51.44 26.68 -24.45
C LYS A 584 51.71 27.71 -23.32
N GLU A 585 52.15 27.26 -22.13
CA GLU A 585 53.58 27.20 -21.70
C GLU A 585 53.80 26.67 -20.25
N SER A 586 54.89 25.88 -20.11
CA SER A 586 55.84 25.71 -18.96
C SER A 586 55.45 25.11 -17.59
N SER A 587 55.89 23.85 -17.39
CA SER A 587 56.83 23.27 -16.37
C SER A 587 56.80 23.65 -14.87
N PRO A 588 57.44 22.86 -13.97
CA PRO A 588 58.09 21.55 -14.11
C PRO A 588 57.33 20.37 -13.46
#